data_AF-A0A961DM48-F1
#
_entry.id   AF-A0A961DM48-F1
#
_cell.length_a   1.000
_cell.length_b   1.000
_cell.length_c   1.000
_cell.angle_alpha   90.00
_cell.angle_beta   90.00
_cell.angle_gamma   90.00
#
_symmetry.space_group_name_H-M   'P 1'
#
loop_
_entity.id
_entity.type
_entity.pdbx_description
1 polymer ?
#
loop_
_entity_poly.entity_id
_entity_poly.type
_entity_poly.pdbx_seq_one_letter_code
_entity_poly.pdbx_strand_id
1 'polypeptide(L)'
;PHLVGESLSEAIERERRTLAPVRAAADLHIDTSSLTPYALKERVNELFGGDDALDPMATTVMSFGYKHGVPADVDIVMDCRFLANPFWIDHLRPLTGQDPEIVEYLEAQENTAEFLDRFVDLLELLLPAYRAEGKSYLSIALGCTGGRHRSVAMAEAIARRIEAFGVEPRVYHRDIAR
;
A
#
# COMPACT_ATOMS: atom_id res chain seq x y z
N PRO A 1 -5.43 -10.21 28.65
CA PRO A 1 -6.43 -9.33 29.29
C PRO A 1 -5.96 -8.91 30.69
N HIS A 2 -5.80 -7.60 30.95
CA HIS A 2 -5.48 -7.14 32.31
C HIS A 2 -6.64 -7.50 33.25
N LEU A 3 -6.34 -7.96 34.47
CA LEU A 3 -7.33 -8.17 35.51
C LEU A 3 -7.64 -6.83 36.17
N VAL A 4 -8.92 -6.52 36.35
CA VAL A 4 -9.37 -5.29 37.00
C VAL A 4 -8.84 -5.25 38.44
N GLY A 5 -8.03 -4.24 38.78
CA GLY A 5 -7.49 -4.01 40.13
C GLY A 5 -5.99 -4.24 40.31
N GLU A 6 -5.28 -4.68 39.27
CA GLU A 6 -3.83 -4.91 39.30
C GLU A 6 -3.06 -3.70 38.75
N SER A 7 -1.89 -3.38 39.32
CA SER A 7 -1.02 -2.32 38.77
C SER A 7 -0.33 -2.76 37.48
N LEU A 8 0.03 -1.80 36.62
CA LEU A 8 0.75 -2.08 35.37
C LEU A 8 2.04 -2.89 35.59
N SER A 9 2.79 -2.57 36.65
CA SER A 9 4.01 -3.29 37.03
C SER A 9 3.75 -4.74 37.43
N GLU A 10 2.69 -5.00 38.20
CA GLU A 10 2.32 -6.36 38.61
C GLU A 10 1.86 -7.17 37.38
N ALA A 11 1.13 -6.54 36.47
CA ALA A 11 0.70 -7.17 35.22
C ALA A 11 1.89 -7.59 34.34
N ILE A 12 2.90 -6.71 34.18
CA ILE A 12 4.14 -7.00 33.43
C ILE A 12 4.94 -8.13 34.09
N GLU A 13 5.07 -8.10 35.43
CA GLU A 13 5.82 -9.12 36.16
C GLU A 13 5.14 -10.50 36.07
N ARG A 14 3.81 -10.54 36.17
CA ARG A 14 3.05 -11.77 35.96
C ARG A 14 3.21 -12.30 34.54
N GLU A 15 3.13 -11.44 33.53
CA GLU A 15 3.34 -11.81 32.14
C GLU A 15 4.73 -12.42 31.93
N ARG A 16 5.79 -11.79 32.47
CA ARG A 16 7.17 -12.30 32.44
C ARG A 16 7.30 -13.68 33.07
N ARG A 17 6.69 -13.92 34.24
CA ARG A 17 6.67 -15.25 34.87
C ARG A 17 5.95 -16.29 34.02
N THR A 18 4.83 -15.90 33.42
CA THR A 18 4.02 -16.79 32.58
C THR A 18 4.77 -17.19 31.30
N LEU A 19 5.48 -16.25 30.69
CA LEU A 19 6.27 -16.46 29.47
C LEU A 19 7.69 -16.99 29.73
N ALA A 20 8.10 -17.18 30.98
CA ALA A 20 9.45 -17.65 31.32
C ALA A 20 9.82 -18.99 30.64
N PRO A 21 8.93 -19.99 30.53
CA PRO A 21 9.24 -21.23 29.80
C PRO A 21 9.44 -21.00 28.29
N VAL A 22 8.64 -20.12 27.68
CA VAL A 22 8.77 -19.75 26.26
C VAL A 22 10.10 -19.04 26.02
N ARG A 23 10.46 -18.10 26.90
CA ARG A 23 11.75 -17.41 26.86
C ARG A 23 12.92 -18.39 27.00
N ALA A 24 12.80 -19.40 27.87
CA ALA A 24 13.85 -20.39 28.09
C ALA A 24 14.02 -21.35 26.89
N ALA A 25 12.95 -21.60 26.14
CA ALA A 25 12.97 -22.44 24.94
C ALA A 25 13.30 -21.67 23.65
N ALA A 26 13.42 -20.35 23.71
CA ALA A 26 13.69 -19.53 22.52
C ALA A 26 15.15 -19.65 22.09
N ASP A 27 15.38 -19.98 20.81
CA ASP A 27 16.72 -20.04 20.22
C ASP A 27 17.39 -18.66 20.16
N LEU A 28 16.57 -17.61 20.08
CA LEU A 28 17.02 -16.22 19.98
C LEU A 28 16.17 -15.29 20.86
N HIS A 29 16.84 -14.38 21.55
CA HIS A 29 16.21 -13.31 22.31
C HIS A 29 16.71 -11.94 21.83
N ILE A 30 15.80 -11.10 21.31
CA ILE A 30 16.11 -9.73 20.89
C ILE A 30 15.72 -8.79 22.03
N ASP A 31 16.70 -8.13 22.64
CA ASP A 31 16.44 -7.08 23.63
C ASP A 31 16.04 -5.78 22.92
N THR A 32 14.77 -5.39 23.07
CA THR A 32 14.21 -4.20 22.42
C THR A 32 14.27 -2.95 23.30
N SER A 33 14.89 -3.02 24.49
CA SER A 33 14.84 -1.94 25.50
C SER A 33 15.38 -0.60 25.02
N SER A 34 16.35 -0.62 24.10
CA SER A 34 16.99 0.56 23.51
C SER A 34 16.80 0.66 21.98
N LEU A 35 16.03 -0.25 21.39
CA LEU A 35 15.82 -0.27 19.95
C LEU A 35 14.69 0.68 19.56
N THR A 36 14.95 1.50 18.54
CA THR A 36 13.87 2.17 17.82
C THR A 36 13.10 1.13 16.98
N PRO A 37 11.86 1.42 16.57
CA PRO A 37 11.12 0.54 15.67
C PRO A 37 11.90 0.19 14.38
N TYR A 38 12.67 1.15 13.85
CA TYR A 38 13.55 0.94 12.70
C TYR A 38 14.68 -0.03 13.02
N ALA A 39 15.42 0.20 14.12
CA ALA A 39 16.54 -0.66 14.52
C ALA A 39 16.10 -2.09 14.85
N LEU A 40 14.90 -2.26 15.42
CA LEU A 40 14.32 -3.58 15.63
C LEU A 40 13.99 -4.28 14.30
N LYS A 41 13.40 -3.56 13.34
CA LYS A 41 13.09 -4.11 12.01
C LYS A 41 14.36 -4.53 11.26
N GLU A 42 15.38 -3.67 11.25
CA GLU A 42 16.70 -3.98 10.68
C GLU A 42 17.30 -5.22 11.33
N ARG A 43 17.28 -5.28 12.67
CA ARG A 43 17.81 -6.42 13.41
C ARG A 43 17.09 -7.72 13.09
N VAL A 44 15.76 -7.70 12.94
CA VAL A 44 14.97 -8.87 12.54
C VAL A 44 15.31 -9.29 11.11
N ASN A 45 15.45 -8.34 10.19
CA ASN A 45 15.84 -8.62 8.81
C ASN A 45 17.26 -9.20 8.71
N GLU A 46 18.23 -8.72 9.49
CA GLU A 46 19.58 -9.31 9.53
C GLU A 46 19.58 -10.79 9.98
N LEU A 47 18.67 -11.14 10.89
CA LEU A 47 18.62 -12.46 11.49
C LEU A 47 17.86 -13.49 10.64
N PHE A 48 16.90 -13.03 9.82
CA PHE A 48 15.94 -13.90 9.13
C PHE A 48 15.71 -13.59 7.65
N GLY A 49 16.21 -12.46 7.15
CA GLY A 49 16.18 -12.11 5.73
C GLY A 49 17.31 -12.83 5.00
N GLY A 50 16.99 -13.84 4.20
CA GLY A 50 17.97 -14.56 3.38
C GLY A 50 18.64 -13.66 2.33
N ASP A 51 19.64 -14.22 1.62
CA ASP A 51 20.42 -13.54 0.57
C ASP A 51 19.60 -13.06 -0.64
N ASP A 52 18.38 -13.58 -0.81
CA ASP A 52 17.41 -13.03 -1.76
C ASP A 52 16.72 -11.82 -1.12
N ALA A 53 17.30 -10.64 -1.35
CA ALA A 53 16.71 -9.37 -0.98
C ALA A 53 15.37 -9.16 -1.71
N LEU A 54 14.30 -9.73 -1.16
CA LEU A 54 12.93 -9.27 -1.37
C LEU A 54 12.93 -7.76 -1.13
N ASP A 55 12.27 -7.00 -2.01
CA ASP A 55 12.09 -5.56 -1.81
C ASP A 55 11.64 -5.32 -0.36
N PRO A 56 12.41 -4.60 0.47
CA PRO A 56 12.11 -4.46 1.90
C PRO A 56 10.82 -3.68 2.16
N MET A 57 10.19 -3.15 1.10
CA MET A 57 8.91 -2.45 1.11
C MET A 57 7.94 -3.07 0.11
N ALA A 58 6.89 -3.73 0.61
CA ALA A 58 5.79 -4.23 -0.22
C ALA A 58 4.92 -3.06 -0.71
N THR A 59 4.83 -2.88 -2.03
CA THR A 59 4.02 -1.80 -2.63
C THR A 59 2.65 -2.33 -3.07
N THR A 60 1.59 -1.59 -2.75
CA THR A 60 0.22 -1.87 -3.19
C THR A 60 -0.33 -0.66 -3.93
N VAL A 61 -0.86 -0.87 -5.12
CA VAL A 61 -1.59 0.14 -5.90
C VAL A 61 -3.06 -0.26 -5.92
N MET A 62 -3.95 0.63 -5.50
CA MET A 62 -5.37 0.32 -5.41
C MET A 62 -6.25 1.38 -6.03
N SER A 63 -7.44 0.97 -6.48
CA SER A 63 -8.49 1.89 -6.93
C SER A 63 -9.69 1.88 -5.98
N PHE A 64 -10.30 3.05 -5.80
CA PHE A 64 -11.51 3.19 -4.99
C PHE A 64 -12.47 4.26 -5.54
N GLY A 65 -13.69 4.26 -5.01
CA GLY A 65 -14.73 5.26 -5.24
C GLY A 65 -14.90 6.19 -4.03
N TYR A 66 -14.79 7.50 -4.22
CA TYR A 66 -15.03 8.50 -3.17
C TYR A 66 -16.44 8.42 -2.58
N LYS A 67 -17.44 7.97 -3.36
CA LYS A 67 -18.81 7.73 -2.84
C LYS A 67 -18.86 6.66 -1.73
N HIS A 68 -17.80 5.86 -1.60
CA HIS A 68 -17.63 4.81 -0.59
C HIS A 68 -16.57 5.14 0.47
N GLY A 69 -16.05 6.38 0.49
CA GLY A 69 -15.02 6.83 1.43
C GLY A 69 -13.61 6.45 1.02
N VAL A 70 -12.62 7.20 1.52
CA VAL A 70 -11.19 6.90 1.33
C VAL A 70 -10.84 5.66 2.18
N PRO A 71 -10.05 4.69 1.68
CA PRO A 71 -9.59 3.56 2.50
C PRO A 71 -8.80 4.04 3.74
N ALA A 72 -8.88 3.32 4.86
CA ALA A 72 -8.34 3.77 6.14
C ALA A 72 -6.79 3.70 6.23
N ASP A 73 -6.14 2.91 5.37
CA ASP A 73 -4.72 2.55 5.48
C ASP A 73 -3.96 2.80 4.16
N VAL A 74 -4.08 4.03 3.65
CA VAL A 74 -3.40 4.47 2.41
C VAL A 74 -2.43 5.59 2.71
N ASP A 75 -1.25 5.51 2.10
CA ASP A 75 -0.16 6.48 2.32
C ASP A 75 -0.23 7.64 1.32
N ILE A 76 -0.52 7.31 0.06
CA ILE A 76 -0.68 8.26 -1.03
C ILE A 76 -2.09 8.12 -1.57
N VAL A 77 -2.81 9.23 -1.69
CA VAL A 77 -4.12 9.28 -2.33
C VAL A 77 -4.08 10.27 -3.47
N MET A 78 -4.44 9.82 -4.67
CA MET A 78 -4.55 10.67 -5.84
C MET A 78 -5.98 10.68 -6.38
N ASP A 79 -6.54 11.88 -6.53
CA ASP A 79 -7.88 12.10 -7.03
C ASP A 79 -7.90 12.14 -8.56
N CYS A 80 -8.49 11.13 -9.20
CA CYS A 80 -8.64 11.02 -10.65
C CYS A 80 -9.97 11.58 -11.17
N ARG A 81 -10.76 12.30 -10.36
CA ARG A 81 -12.08 12.85 -10.78
C ARG A 81 -11.97 13.95 -11.84
N PHE A 82 -10.78 14.54 -12.02
CA PHE A 82 -10.53 15.54 -13.06
C PHE A 82 -10.39 14.93 -14.48
N LEU A 83 -10.12 13.62 -14.58
CA LEU A 83 -10.03 12.93 -15.88
C LEU A 83 -11.40 12.83 -16.54
N ALA A 84 -11.40 12.75 -17.88
CA ALA A 84 -12.60 12.63 -18.69
C ALA A 84 -13.49 11.48 -18.20
N ASN A 85 -14.79 11.75 -18.06
CA ASN A 85 -15.69 10.81 -17.39
C ASN A 85 -16.42 9.91 -18.40
N PRO A 86 -16.07 8.60 -18.51
CA PRO A 86 -16.72 7.69 -19.47
C PRO A 86 -18.16 7.33 -19.08
N PHE A 87 -18.60 7.67 -17.87
CA PHE A 87 -19.95 7.36 -17.38
C PHE A 87 -21.09 7.91 -18.26
N TRP A 88 -20.84 9.02 -18.97
CA TRP A 88 -21.83 9.67 -19.84
C TRP A 88 -21.93 9.07 -21.23
N ILE A 89 -21.12 8.04 -21.52
CA ILE A 89 -21.09 7.36 -22.82
C ILE A 89 -21.74 5.99 -22.62
N ASP A 90 -22.92 5.79 -23.22
CA ASP A 90 -23.79 4.65 -22.91
C ASP A 90 -23.13 3.29 -23.06
N HIS A 91 -22.29 3.11 -24.09
CA HIS A 91 -21.59 1.86 -24.34
C HIS A 91 -20.36 1.64 -23.43
N LEU A 92 -19.79 2.71 -22.87
CA LEU A 92 -18.66 2.63 -21.92
C LEU A 92 -19.12 2.50 -20.46
N ARG A 93 -20.32 3.00 -20.14
CA ARG A 93 -20.89 2.95 -18.79
C ARG A 93 -20.88 1.55 -18.14
N PRO A 94 -21.24 0.44 -18.84
CA PRO A 94 -21.19 -0.90 -18.24
C PRO A 94 -19.78 -1.50 -18.16
N LEU A 95 -18.77 -0.87 -18.75
CA LEU A 95 -17.39 -1.36 -18.71
C LEU A 95 -16.70 -0.95 -17.39
N THR A 96 -15.45 -1.31 -17.26
CA THR A 96 -14.55 -1.06 -16.13
C THR A 96 -13.21 -0.54 -16.65
N GLY A 97 -12.37 0.02 -15.79
CA GLY A 97 -11.04 0.48 -16.18
C GLY A 97 -10.06 -0.63 -16.59
N GLN A 98 -10.48 -1.90 -16.54
CA GLN A 98 -9.72 -3.03 -17.10
C GLN A 98 -10.09 -3.31 -18.55
N ASP A 99 -11.22 -2.78 -19.04
CA ASP A 99 -11.66 -2.97 -20.41
C ASP A 99 -10.89 -2.02 -21.36
N PRO A 100 -10.36 -2.52 -22.49
CA PRO A 100 -9.56 -1.73 -23.43
C PRO A 100 -10.26 -0.45 -23.89
N GLU A 101 -11.57 -0.48 -24.11
CA GLU A 101 -12.34 0.68 -24.58
C GLU A 101 -12.33 1.84 -23.57
N ILE A 102 -12.25 1.55 -22.27
CA ILE A 102 -12.10 2.57 -21.24
C ILE A 102 -10.69 3.14 -21.23
N VAL A 103 -9.68 2.28 -21.40
CA VAL A 103 -8.27 2.70 -21.47
C VAL A 103 -8.06 3.59 -22.68
N GLU A 104 -8.47 3.16 -23.86
CA GLU A 104 -8.38 3.92 -25.12
C GLU A 104 -9.11 5.27 -25.00
N TYR A 105 -10.31 5.30 -24.42
CA TYR A 105 -11.06 6.53 -24.21
C TYR A 105 -10.30 7.54 -23.33
N LEU A 106 -9.64 7.06 -22.27
CA LEU A 106 -8.86 7.90 -21.37
C LEU A 106 -7.54 8.34 -22.00
N GLU A 107 -6.83 7.45 -22.70
CA GLU A 107 -5.56 7.74 -23.39
C GLU A 107 -5.74 8.73 -24.55
N ALA A 108 -6.91 8.77 -25.18
CA ALA A 108 -7.24 9.78 -26.19
C ALA A 108 -7.31 11.21 -25.64
N GLN A 109 -7.23 11.40 -24.32
CA GLN A 109 -7.24 12.71 -23.67
C GLN A 109 -5.82 13.16 -23.34
N GLU A 110 -5.43 14.36 -23.79
CA GLU A 110 -4.07 14.90 -23.57
C GLU A 110 -3.68 14.93 -22.09
N ASN A 111 -4.61 15.28 -21.21
CA ASN A 111 -4.35 15.39 -19.77
C ASN A 111 -4.13 14.05 -19.06
N THR A 112 -4.59 12.91 -19.63
CA THR A 112 -4.40 11.59 -19.02
C THR A 112 -2.95 11.15 -19.12
N ALA A 113 -2.36 11.25 -20.32
CA ALA A 113 -0.97 10.85 -20.55
C ALA A 113 -0.02 11.73 -19.73
N GLU A 114 -0.19 13.05 -19.79
CA GLU A 114 0.64 13.99 -19.02
C GLU A 114 0.53 13.77 -17.50
N PHE A 115 -0.67 13.48 -16.99
CA PHE A 115 -0.85 13.13 -15.59
C PHE A 115 -0.11 11.85 -15.21
N LEU A 116 -0.28 10.79 -16.02
CA LEU A 116 0.38 9.51 -15.76
C LEU A 116 1.91 9.65 -15.74
N ASP A 117 2.48 10.38 -16.71
CA ASP A 117 3.91 10.64 -16.78
C ASP A 117 4.39 11.36 -15.52
N ARG A 118 3.81 12.53 -15.20
CA ARG A 118 4.21 13.32 -14.03
C ARG A 118 4.04 12.60 -12.70
N PHE A 119 2.98 11.79 -12.56
CA PHE A 119 2.73 11.05 -11.33
C PHE A 119 3.71 9.88 -11.19
N VAL A 120 4.05 9.20 -12.29
CA VAL A 120 5.07 8.15 -12.30
C VAL A 120 6.46 8.71 -12.01
N ASP A 121 6.82 9.87 -12.57
CA ASP A 121 8.07 10.57 -12.26
C ASP A 121 8.16 10.94 -10.77
N LEU A 122 7.04 11.36 -10.17
CA LEU A 122 6.97 11.59 -8.73
C LEU A 122 7.18 10.28 -7.95
N LEU A 123 6.61 9.16 -8.39
CA LEU A 123 6.81 7.87 -7.74
C LEU A 123 8.24 7.34 -7.90
N GLU A 124 8.91 7.62 -9.01
CA GLU A 124 10.34 7.31 -9.21
C GLU A 124 11.20 7.95 -8.10
N LEU A 125 10.87 9.18 -7.71
CA LEU A 125 11.51 9.86 -6.59
C LEU A 125 11.09 9.28 -5.22
N LEU A 126 9.81 8.99 -5.03
CA LEU A 126 9.25 8.64 -3.72
C LEU A 126 9.52 7.20 -3.29
N LEU A 127 9.45 6.23 -4.20
CA LEU A 127 9.64 4.81 -3.91
C LEU A 127 10.98 4.52 -3.20
N PRO A 128 12.15 4.94 -3.72
CA PRO A 128 13.41 4.74 -3.02
C PRO A 128 13.50 5.54 -1.71
N ALA A 129 12.86 6.71 -1.62
CA ALA A 129 12.85 7.51 -0.41
C ALA A 129 12.08 6.83 0.74
N TYR A 130 10.89 6.27 0.46
CA TYR A 130 10.15 5.48 1.45
C TYR A 130 10.90 4.21 1.85
N ARG A 131 11.57 3.57 0.89
CA ARG A 131 12.41 2.39 1.15
C ARG A 131 13.56 2.74 2.11
N ALA A 132 14.25 3.86 1.88
CA ALA A 132 15.34 4.33 2.72
C ALA A 132 14.89 4.70 4.14
N GLU A 133 13.67 5.21 4.31
CA GLU A 133 13.06 5.46 5.62
C GLU A 133 12.66 4.15 6.36
N GLY A 134 12.84 2.99 5.72
CA GLY A 134 12.57 1.68 6.33
C GLY A 134 11.10 1.27 6.33
N LYS A 135 10.27 1.87 5.47
CA LYS A 135 8.85 1.52 5.38
C LYS A 135 8.66 0.08 4.90
N SER A 136 7.76 -0.68 5.55
CA SER A 136 7.48 -2.08 5.18
C SER A 136 6.41 -2.23 4.10
N TYR A 137 5.47 -1.29 4.06
CA TYR A 137 4.32 -1.31 3.15
C TYR A 137 4.07 0.09 2.63
N LEU A 138 3.91 0.25 1.31
CA LEU A 138 3.49 1.51 0.70
C LEU A 138 2.17 1.28 -0.05
N SER A 139 1.11 1.94 0.39
CA SER A 139 -0.22 1.87 -0.22
C SER A 139 -0.54 3.15 -1.00
N ILE A 140 -0.67 3.03 -2.32
CA ILE A 140 -1.00 4.11 -3.25
C ILE A 140 -2.43 3.90 -3.73
N ALA A 141 -3.31 4.86 -3.48
CA ALA A 141 -4.73 4.77 -3.80
C ALA A 141 -5.16 5.81 -4.83
N LEU A 142 -5.81 5.34 -5.89
CA LEU A 142 -6.38 6.15 -6.96
C LEU A 142 -7.90 6.22 -6.75
N GLY A 143 -8.43 7.44 -6.63
CA GLY A 143 -9.84 7.68 -6.34
C GLY A 143 -10.58 8.25 -7.54
N CYS A 144 -11.75 7.69 -7.89
CA CYS A 144 -12.72 8.39 -8.73
C CYS A 144 -14.08 8.43 -8.03
N THR A 145 -15.15 8.92 -8.64
CA THR A 145 -16.45 8.99 -7.94
C THR A 145 -16.97 7.58 -7.59
N GLY A 146 -16.99 6.67 -8.56
CA GLY A 146 -17.61 5.35 -8.42
C GLY A 146 -16.66 4.18 -8.19
N GLY A 147 -15.35 4.35 -8.43
CA GLY A 147 -14.35 3.30 -8.25
C GLY A 147 -14.30 2.22 -9.34
N ARG A 148 -14.90 2.49 -10.52
CA ARG A 148 -15.07 1.50 -11.60
C ARG A 148 -14.26 1.76 -12.87
N HIS A 149 -14.12 3.02 -13.30
CA HIS A 149 -13.50 3.39 -14.59
C HIS A 149 -12.13 4.04 -14.42
N ARG A 150 -12.12 5.36 -14.21
CA ARG A 150 -10.91 6.19 -14.16
C ARG A 150 -9.87 5.70 -13.16
N SER A 151 -10.26 5.49 -11.90
CA SER A 151 -9.30 5.05 -10.89
C SER A 151 -8.77 3.65 -11.12
N VAL A 152 -9.58 2.75 -11.69
CA VAL A 152 -9.14 1.38 -12.05
C VAL A 152 -8.09 1.46 -13.15
N ALA A 153 -8.39 2.17 -14.25
CA ALA A 153 -7.47 2.33 -15.37
C ALA A 153 -6.14 2.98 -14.95
N MET A 154 -6.20 4.02 -14.12
CA MET A 154 -4.99 4.68 -13.62
C MET A 154 -4.19 3.78 -12.67
N ALA A 155 -4.84 3.03 -11.77
CA ALA A 155 -4.15 2.10 -10.88
C ALA A 155 -3.38 1.03 -11.67
N GLU A 156 -4.01 0.44 -12.68
CA GLU A 156 -3.41 -0.55 -13.59
C GLU A 156 -2.23 0.04 -14.38
N ALA A 157 -2.39 1.23 -14.94
CA ALA A 157 -1.33 1.90 -15.71
C ALA A 157 -0.13 2.29 -14.85
N ILE A 158 -0.36 2.83 -13.66
CA ILE A 158 0.69 3.21 -12.71
C ILE A 158 1.44 1.97 -12.23
N ALA A 159 0.73 0.91 -11.84
CA ALA A 159 1.34 -0.33 -11.38
C ALA A 159 2.31 -0.92 -12.41
N ARG A 160 1.89 -1.01 -13.68
CA ARG A 160 2.76 -1.48 -14.77
C ARG A 160 3.99 -0.59 -14.97
N ARG A 161 3.87 0.72 -14.83
CA ARG A 161 4.99 1.64 -15.07
C ARG A 161 6.02 1.62 -13.94
N ILE A 162 5.58 1.49 -12.70
CA ILE A 162 6.52 1.44 -11.55
C ILE A 162 7.27 0.11 -11.43
N GLU A 163 6.87 -0.94 -12.17
CA GLU A 163 7.66 -2.17 -12.32
C GLU A 163 9.07 -1.89 -12.87
N ALA A 164 9.19 -0.88 -13.75
CA ALA A 164 10.48 -0.44 -14.29
C ALA A 164 11.44 0.10 -13.21
N PHE A 165 10.93 0.47 -12.03
CA PHE A 165 11.72 0.95 -10.89
C PHE A 165 12.18 -0.18 -9.96
N GLY A 166 12.01 -1.44 -10.36
CA GLY A 166 12.41 -2.61 -9.57
C GLY A 166 11.50 -2.86 -8.38
N VAL A 167 10.21 -2.57 -8.54
CA VAL A 167 9.14 -2.83 -7.56
C VAL A 167 8.14 -3.79 -8.19
N GLU A 168 7.63 -4.77 -7.45
CA GLU A 168 6.53 -5.63 -7.92
C GLU A 168 5.23 -5.26 -7.17
N PRO A 169 4.46 -4.28 -7.67
CA PRO A 169 3.29 -3.79 -6.95
C PRO A 169 2.13 -4.79 -6.99
N ARG A 170 1.46 -4.97 -5.85
CA ARG A 170 0.16 -5.68 -5.82
C ARG A 170 -0.95 -4.73 -6.25
N VAL A 171 -1.79 -5.15 -7.18
CA VAL A 171 -2.93 -4.34 -7.65
C VAL A 171 -4.23 -4.82 -6.99
N TYR A 172 -5.05 -3.88 -6.52
CA TYR A 172 -6.34 -4.18 -5.89
C TYR A 172 -7.44 -3.17 -6.22
N HIS A 173 -8.63 -3.63 -6.62
CA HIS A 173 -9.74 -2.75 -6.97
C HIS A 173 -10.91 -2.91 -5.98
N ARG A 174 -11.02 -1.99 -5.02
CA ARG A 174 -11.97 -2.13 -3.89
C ARG A 174 -13.44 -2.14 -4.31
N ASP A 175 -13.78 -1.33 -5.30
CA ASP A 175 -15.17 -0.99 -5.63
C ASP A 175 -15.55 -1.36 -7.07
N ILE A 176 -14.70 -2.07 -7.81
CA ILE A 176 -14.90 -2.36 -9.24
C ILE A 176 -16.18 -3.14 -9.54
N ALA A 177 -16.60 -4.00 -8.60
CA ALA A 177 -17.77 -4.87 -8.72
C ALA A 177 -19.02 -4.34 -7.98
N ARG A 178 -18.99 -3.11 -7.44
CA ARG A 178 -20.07 -2.53 -6.63
C ARG A 178 -21.04 -1.65 -7.41
#